data_AF-A0A7X8HV21-F1
#
_entry.id   AF-A0A7X8HV21-F1
#
_cell.length_a   1.000
_cell.length_b   1.000
_cell.length_c   1.000
_cell.angle_alpha   90.00
_cell.angle_beta   90.00
_cell.angle_gamma   90.00
#
_symmetry.space_group_name_H-M   'P 1'
#
loop_
_entity.id
_entity.type
_entity.pdbx_description
1 polymer ?
#
loop_
_entity_poly.entity_id
_entity_poly.type
_entity_poly.pdbx_seq_one_letter_code
_entity_poly.pdbx_strand_id
1 'polypeptide(L)' 'MKFGRQWIPNYTDLDDEELLKQIEIIKKELEDTKRWLEESAKEKGPMAYMDKRMAKLAYAFAREKYRLYKEEATRRGIIK' A
#
# COMPACT_ATOMS: atom_id res chain seq x y z
N MET A 1 11.29 5.56 -25.67
CA MET A 1 10.67 5.97 -24.39
C MET A 1 11.48 5.37 -23.25
N LYS A 2 12.14 6.21 -22.43
CA LYS A 2 12.81 5.73 -21.22
C LYS A 2 11.75 5.60 -20.14
N PHE A 3 11.33 4.36 -19.84
CA PHE A 3 10.60 4.07 -18.61
C PHE A 3 11.57 4.27 -17.44
N GLY A 4 11.78 5.53 -17.05
CA GLY A 4 12.37 5.83 -15.77
C GLY A 4 11.45 5.21 -14.73
N ARG A 5 11.92 4.16 -14.04
CA ARG A 5 11.33 3.77 -12.76
C ARG A 5 11.49 4.99 -11.84
N GLN A 6 10.51 5.89 -11.86
CA GLN A 6 10.40 6.89 -10.81
C GLN A 6 10.26 6.08 -9.53
N TRP A 7 11.28 6.19 -8.68
CA TRP A 7 11.11 5.94 -7.25
C TRP A 7 9.77 6.53 -6.84
N ILE A 8 8.98 5.76 -6.07
CA ILE A 8 7.70 6.23 -5.55
C ILE A 8 7.96 7.64 -4.99
N PRO A 9 7.33 8.69 -5.55
CA PRO A 9 7.59 10.05 -5.11
C PRO A 9 7.36 10.11 -3.60
N ASN A 10 8.23 10.84 -2.89
CA ASN A 10 8.00 11.06 -1.48
C ASN A 10 6.62 11.70 -1.33
N TYR A 11 5.79 11.18 -0.43
CA TYR A 11 4.38 11.59 -0.33
C TYR A 11 4.22 13.06 0.04
N THR A 12 5.27 13.68 0.60
CA THR A 12 5.38 15.11 0.87
C THR A 12 5.54 15.96 -0.38
N ASP A 13 6.02 15.39 -1.49
CA ASP A 13 6.41 16.11 -2.70
C ASP A 13 5.33 16.02 -3.80
N LEU A 14 4.33 15.17 -3.59
CA LEU A 14 3.16 15.06 -4.47
C LEU A 14 2.31 16.32 -4.39
N ASP A 15 1.72 16.73 -5.50
CA ASP A 15 0.62 17.70 -5.46
C ASP A 15 -0.66 17.07 -4.88
N ASP A 16 -1.69 17.88 -4.66
CA ASP A 16 -2.90 17.44 -3.97
C ASP A 16 -3.71 16.41 -4.79
N GLU A 17 -3.73 16.53 -6.13
CA GLU A 17 -4.43 15.59 -7.00
C GLU A 17 -3.68 14.26 -7.08
N GLU A 18 -2.36 14.32 -7.22
CA GLU A 18 -1.48 13.16 -7.22
C GLU A 18 -1.54 12.43 -5.87
N LEU A 19 -1.53 13.16 -4.76
CA LEU A 19 -1.63 12.59 -3.42
C LEU A 19 -2.95 11.82 -3.25
N LEU A 20 -4.08 12.41 -3.64
CA LEU A 20 -5.39 11.74 -3.60
C LEU A 20 -5.43 10.50 -4.50
N LYS A 21 -4.86 10.59 -5.70
CA LYS A 21 -4.77 9.45 -6.62
C LYS A 21 -3.93 8.32 -6.04
N GLN A 22 -2.81 8.64 -5.40
CA GLN A 22 -1.97 7.65 -4.73
C GLN A 22 -2.69 7.02 -3.54
N ILE A 23 -3.44 7.80 -2.75
CA ILE A 23 -4.26 7.28 -1.64
C ILE A 23 -5.23 6.21 -2.14
N GLU A 24 -5.95 6.46 -3.24
CA GLU A 24 -6.87 5.48 -3.81
C GLU A 24 -6.17 4.23 -4.36
N ILE A 25 -5.00 4.39 -5.00
CA ILE A 25 -4.18 3.25 -5.44
C ILE A 25 -3.76 2.40 -4.22
N ILE A 26 -3.22 3.03 -3.18
CA ILE A 26 -2.75 2.35 -1.97
C ILE A 26 -3.91 1.68 -1.24
N LYS A 27 -5.10 2.30 -1.23
CA LYS A 27 -6.31 1.70 -0.66
C LYS A 27 -6.65 0.38 -1.36
N LYS A 28 -6.56 0.34 -2.69
CA LYS A 28 -6.74 -0.90 -3.45
C LYS A 28 -5.64 -1.93 -3.14
N GLU A 29 -4.36 -1.50 -3.07
CA GLU A 29 -3.25 -2.37 -2.67
C GLU A 29 -3.48 -2.98 -1.27
N LEU A 30 -4.04 -2.20 -0.34
CA LEU A 30 -4.39 -2.66 1.01
C LEU A 30 -5.48 -3.75 0.99
N GLU A 31 -6.51 -3.58 0.16
CA GLU A 31 -7.57 -4.58 -0.01
C GLU A 31 -7.04 -5.87 -0.66
N ASP A 32 -6.21 -5.74 -1.70
CA ASP A 32 -5.60 -6.87 -2.40
C ASP A 32 -4.64 -7.65 -1.48
N THR A 33 -3.79 -6.95 -0.73
CA THR A 33 -2.87 -7.59 0.24
C THR A 33 -3.62 -8.20 1.43
N LYS A 34 -4.75 -7.61 1.86
CA LYS A 34 -5.61 -8.21 2.87
C LYS A 34 -6.21 -9.52 2.37
N ARG A 35 -6.72 -9.55 1.12
CA ARG A 35 -7.25 -10.76 0.50
C ARG A 35 -6.18 -11.84 0.38
N TRP A 36 -4.98 -11.48 -0.07
CA TRP A 36 -3.86 -12.41 -0.13
C TRP A 36 -3.48 -12.96 1.25
N LEU A 37 -3.53 -12.15 2.31
CA LEU A 37 -3.32 -12.62 3.67
C LEU A 37 -4.39 -13.64 4.10
N GLU A 38 -5.66 -13.40 3.78
CA GLU A 38 -6.77 -14.32 4.07
C GLU A 38 -6.68 -15.63 3.28
N GLU A 39 -6.25 -15.56 2.02
CA GLU A 39 -6.02 -16.73 1.15
C GLU A 39 -4.83 -17.56 1.64
N SER A 40 -3.68 -16.90 1.87
CA SER A 40 -2.47 -17.55 2.38
C SER A 40 -2.71 -18.23 3.73
N ALA A 41 -3.58 -17.67 4.60
CA ALA A 41 -3.95 -18.28 5.88
C ALA A 41 -4.57 -19.69 5.73
N LYS A 42 -5.34 -19.91 4.65
CA LYS A 42 -6.02 -21.18 4.34
C LYS A 42 -5.10 -22.20 3.66
N GLU A 43 -3.97 -21.74 3.13
CA GLU A 43 -3.03 -22.56 2.38
C GLU A 43 -2.25 -23.55 3.27
N LYS A 44 -2.02 -24.74 2.72
CA LYS A 44 -1.30 -25.85 3.36
C LYS A 44 -0.22 -26.35 2.40
N GLY A 45 0.96 -26.65 2.93
CA GLY A 45 2.09 -27.11 2.14
C GLY A 45 3.42 -26.57 2.68
N PRO A 46 4.55 -27.03 2.13
CA PRO A 46 5.89 -26.66 2.61
C PRO A 46 6.18 -25.15 2.50
N MET A 47 5.56 -24.45 1.55
CA MET A 47 5.74 -23.00 1.36
C MET A 47 4.76 -22.13 2.15
N ALA A 48 3.69 -22.71 2.71
CA ALA A 48 2.59 -21.95 3.32
C ALA A 48 3.04 -21.06 4.49
N TYR A 49 4.10 -21.44 5.22
CA TYR A 49 4.65 -20.58 6.27
C TYR A 49 5.29 -19.31 5.71
N MET A 50 6.07 -19.44 4.64
CA MET A 50 6.74 -18.30 4.00
C MET A 50 5.72 -17.39 3.31
N ASP A 51 4.73 -17.97 2.61
CA ASP A 51 3.68 -17.21 1.94
C ASP A 51 2.86 -16.39 2.95
N LYS A 52 2.47 -16.99 4.09
CA LYS A 52 1.80 -16.27 5.19
C LYS A 52 2.64 -15.12 5.73
N ARG A 53 3.95 -15.33 5.91
CA ARG A 53 4.85 -14.26 6.37
C ARG A 53 4.97 -13.13 5.36
N MET A 54 5.09 -13.45 4.07
CA MET A 54 5.18 -12.46 3.00
C MET A 54 3.88 -11.67 2.86
N ALA A 55 2.73 -12.34 2.88
CA ALA A 55 1.42 -11.68 2.84
C ALA A 55 1.24 -10.75 4.05
N LYS A 56 1.65 -11.18 5.25
CA LYS A 56 1.60 -10.35 6.47
C LYS A 56 2.49 -9.11 6.36
N LEU A 57 3.71 -9.25 5.82
CA LEU A 57 4.62 -8.13 5.59
C LEU A 57 4.05 -7.16 4.57
N ALA A 58 3.57 -7.67 3.43
CA ALA A 58 2.98 -6.85 2.37
C ALA A 58 1.77 -6.04 2.88
N TYR A 59 0.87 -6.68 3.63
CA TYR A 59 -0.26 -6.00 4.26
C TYR A 59 0.18 -4.93 5.26
N ALA A 60 1.19 -5.21 6.10
CA ALA A 60 1.73 -4.24 7.05
C ALA A 60 2.33 -3.01 6.33
N PHE A 61 3.08 -3.22 5.25
CA PHE A 61 3.63 -2.12 4.45
C PHE A 61 2.56 -1.30 3.75
N ALA A 62 1.58 -1.94 3.11
CA ALA A 62 0.46 -1.25 2.48
C ALA A 62 -0.32 -0.40 3.48
N ARG A 63 -0.58 -0.95 4.68
CA ARG A 63 -1.26 -0.24 5.77
C ARG A 63 -0.48 0.99 6.23
N GLU A 64 0.82 0.84 6.44
CA GLU A 64 1.66 1.96 6.91
C GLU A 64 1.79 3.05 5.84
N LYS A 65 1.97 2.66 4.57
CA LYS A 65 1.97 3.59 3.45
C LYS A 65 0.64 4.35 3.36
N TYR A 66 -0.49 3.65 3.50
CA TYR A 66 -1.82 4.29 3.51
C TYR A 66 -1.96 5.31 4.65
N ARG A 67 -1.48 4.96 5.85
CA ARG A 67 -1.47 5.85 7.02
C ARG A 67 -0.71 7.14 6.73
N LEU A 68 0.53 7.04 6.22
CA LEU A 68 1.38 8.21 5.94
C LEU A 68 0.76 9.15 4.91
N TYR A 69 0.23 8.60 3.81
CA TYR A 69 -0.40 9.40 2.76
C TYR A 69 -1.68 10.07 3.26
N LYS A 70 -2.48 9.35 4.06
CA LYS A 70 -3.70 9.91 4.64
C LYS A 70 -3.38 11.02 5.65
N GLU A 71 -2.37 10.83 6.50
CA GLU A 71 -1.91 11.86 7.45
C GLU A 71 -1.45 13.12 6.74
N GLU A 72 -0.72 12.99 5.63
CA GLU A 72 -0.31 14.13 4.82
C GLU A 72 -1.51 14.85 4.18
N ALA A 73 -2.46 14.10 3.62
CA ALA A 73 -3.67 14.70 3.05
C ALA A 73 -4.53 15.41 4.11
N THR A 74 -4.60 14.87 5.33
CA THR A 74 -5.24 15.52 6.48
C THR A 74 -4.47 16.76 6.94
N ARG A 75 -3.13 16.69 7.00
CA ARG A 75 -2.26 17.83 7.34
C ARG A 75 -2.45 19.00 6.38
N ARG A 76 -2.66 18.71 5.09
CA ARG A 76 -2.95 19.70 4.04
C ARG A 76 -4.40 20.17 4.01
N GLY A 77 -5.30 19.55 4.77
CA GLY A 77 -6.72 19.90 4.82
C GLY A 77 -7.56 19.43 3.63
N ILE A 78 -7.03 18.51 2.82
CA ILE A 78 -7.72 17.95 1.64
C ILE A 78 -8.75 16.89 2.06
N ILE A 79 -8.40 16.09 3.07
CA ILE A 79 -9.27 15.05 3.66
C ILE A 79 -9.54 15.41 5.12
N LYS A 80 -10.80 15.31 5.54
CA LYS A 80 -11.26 15.52 6.93
C LYS A 80 -11.40 14.21 7.69
#